data_AF-A0A8S4RH64-F1
#
_entry.id   AF-A0A8S4RH64-F1
#
_cell.length_a   1.000
_cell.length_b   1.000
_cell.length_c   1.000
_cell.angle_alpha   90.00
_cell.angle_beta   90.00
_cell.angle_gamma   90.00
#
_symmetry.space_group_name_H-M   'P 1'
#
loop_
_entity.id
_entity.type
_entity.pdbx_description
1 polymer ?
#
loop_
_entity_poly.entity_id
_entity_poly.type
_entity_poly.pdbx_seq_one_letter_code
_entity_poly.pdbx_strand_id
1 'polypeptide(L)'
;MHLARPHPPLAVVLLYAKGDYLQYVLPSLNAILHNISANNIAENLPKLINSPVALQQHSIQAAFSKLKHEKLQGIFSDIWKSSTNSTIRTVIFCHTYKMLSTETNESDIKEIWDLLSIFIENLTFNENKKIYLTLSKVEKVPLSVRTEFWMKSYDFLKKLPASANCTSLINDLCSQMNDIMETLDVGFMAKICFENFDIKFTTVQYDYSYQVSLYLLSTKTEAAQMERYEKILLPILEKAIAGWDKQHKNVYHARNNLSDIFASISREFENVVLKKQMIFPISMYTSALNKLQNNLPTIESYMLLTNIKLSLGYIQILHDQKANTGSAESFDINRDVGKDLRASAAPIFGSLCLKYLKEDVANHFPSIYVIFAETLDAIFKQFSISFNDKLAVIKGFLEDKDFIQGYLVVMKLIPNYSYGDEENALKNELLEALSFHPLEEVLMHYWLLRRDN
;
A
#
# COMPACT_ATOMS: atom_id res chain seq x y z
N MET A 1 42.17 -30.38 -20.33
CA MET A 1 42.37 -30.29 -18.87
C MET A 1 41.11 -30.68 -18.07
N HIS A 2 39.90 -30.24 -18.45
CA HIS A 2 38.64 -30.64 -17.76
C HIS A 2 38.37 -32.16 -17.69
N LEU A 3 38.86 -32.94 -18.66
CA LEU A 3 38.71 -34.42 -18.69
C LEU A 3 39.76 -35.18 -17.88
N ALA A 4 40.84 -34.52 -17.42
CA ALA A 4 41.93 -35.19 -16.74
C ALA A 4 41.53 -35.61 -15.31
N ARG A 5 41.97 -36.79 -14.89
CA ARG A 5 41.79 -37.31 -13.52
C ARG A 5 43.14 -37.86 -13.02
N PRO A 6 43.71 -37.34 -11.91
CA PRO A 6 43.21 -36.21 -11.12
C PRO A 6 43.22 -34.89 -11.92
N HIS A 7 42.38 -33.93 -11.51
CA HIS A 7 42.37 -32.61 -12.13
C HIS A 7 43.72 -31.92 -11.92
N PRO A 8 44.23 -31.17 -12.92
CA PRO A 8 45.46 -30.41 -12.75
C PRO A 8 45.28 -29.30 -11.70
N PRO A 9 46.35 -28.91 -10.99
CA PRO A 9 46.28 -27.81 -10.02
C PRO A 9 45.79 -26.52 -10.67
N LEU A 10 45.03 -25.71 -9.91
CA LEU A 10 44.51 -24.42 -10.39
C LEU A 10 45.61 -23.52 -10.96
N ALA A 11 46.79 -23.50 -10.32
CA ALA A 11 47.96 -22.75 -10.78
C ALA A 11 48.36 -23.09 -12.23
N VAL A 12 48.28 -24.37 -12.63
CA VAL A 12 48.63 -24.81 -13.99
C VAL A 12 47.62 -24.28 -15.01
N VAL A 13 46.32 -24.29 -14.66
CA VAL A 13 45.26 -23.80 -15.56
C VAL A 13 45.32 -22.29 -15.73
N LEU A 14 45.68 -21.56 -14.67
CA LEU A 14 45.86 -20.11 -14.73
C LEU A 14 47.03 -19.66 -15.63
N LEU A 15 48.02 -20.53 -15.89
CA LEU A 15 49.09 -20.22 -16.86
C LEU A 15 48.55 -20.06 -18.28
N TYR A 16 47.54 -20.84 -18.64
CA TYR A 16 46.91 -20.82 -19.97
C TYR A 16 45.72 -19.85 -20.05
N ALA A 17 45.29 -19.28 -18.93
CA ALA A 17 44.16 -18.37 -18.86
C ALA A 17 44.54 -16.94 -19.29
N LYS A 18 45.17 -16.79 -20.46
CA LYS A 18 45.69 -15.51 -20.98
C LYS A 18 45.50 -15.40 -22.50
N GLY A 19 45.26 -14.19 -22.99
CA GLY A 19 45.10 -13.90 -24.42
C GLY A 19 44.01 -14.75 -25.09
N ASP A 20 44.25 -15.18 -26.32
CA ASP A 20 43.30 -15.95 -27.14
C ASP A 20 43.03 -17.37 -26.60
N TYR A 21 43.87 -17.87 -25.68
CA TYR A 21 43.69 -19.18 -25.07
C TYR A 21 42.56 -19.22 -24.05
N LEU A 22 42.10 -18.06 -23.57
CA LEU A 22 41.11 -17.95 -22.51
C LEU A 22 39.80 -18.69 -22.83
N GLN A 23 39.30 -18.59 -24.07
CA GLN A 23 38.07 -19.26 -24.50
C GLN A 23 38.16 -20.78 -24.44
N TYR A 24 39.35 -21.35 -24.71
CA TYR A 24 39.59 -22.79 -24.67
C TYR A 24 39.83 -23.31 -23.24
N VAL A 25 40.26 -22.42 -22.34
CA VAL A 25 40.58 -22.76 -20.95
C VAL A 25 39.35 -22.69 -20.04
N LEU A 26 38.34 -21.87 -20.37
CA LEU A 26 37.13 -21.67 -19.59
C LEU A 26 36.46 -22.98 -19.09
N PRO A 27 36.22 -23.99 -19.94
CA PRO A 27 35.60 -25.25 -19.49
C PRO A 27 36.46 -25.99 -18.46
N SER A 28 37.79 -25.91 -18.60
CA SER A 28 38.74 -26.51 -17.66
C SER A 28 38.81 -25.76 -16.35
N LEU A 29 38.75 -24.43 -16.39
CA LEU A 29 38.67 -23.61 -15.20
C LEU A 29 37.38 -23.90 -14.42
N ASN A 30 36.23 -23.94 -15.08
CA ASN A 30 34.94 -24.21 -14.43
C ASN A 30 34.91 -25.60 -13.77
N ALA A 31 35.42 -26.63 -14.45
CA ALA A 31 35.49 -27.97 -13.89
C ALA A 31 36.39 -28.03 -12.63
N ILE A 32 37.49 -27.28 -12.61
CA ILE A 32 38.42 -27.24 -11.47
C ILE A 32 37.84 -26.41 -10.33
N LEU A 33 37.31 -25.23 -10.62
CA LEU A 33 36.63 -24.36 -9.64
C LEU A 33 35.41 -25.07 -9.03
N HIS A 34 34.73 -25.94 -9.76
CA HIS A 34 33.66 -26.79 -9.24
C HIS A 34 34.16 -27.85 -8.25
N ASN A 35 35.38 -28.35 -8.38
CA ASN A 35 35.90 -29.47 -7.57
C ASN A 35 36.92 -29.08 -6.49
N ILE A 36 37.46 -27.87 -6.51
CA ILE A 36 38.42 -27.36 -5.50
C ILE A 36 37.78 -27.21 -4.10
N SER A 37 38.52 -27.43 -3.01
CA SER A 37 37.97 -27.27 -1.65
C SER A 37 37.73 -25.78 -1.30
N ALA A 38 36.87 -25.51 -0.31
CA ALA A 38 36.62 -24.15 0.18
C ALA A 38 37.90 -23.46 0.67
N ASN A 39 38.78 -24.18 1.37
CA ASN A 39 40.08 -23.65 1.82
C ASN A 39 40.95 -23.23 0.64
N ASN A 40 41.06 -24.09 -0.37
CA ASN A 40 41.86 -23.80 -1.55
C ASN A 40 41.27 -22.64 -2.39
N ILE A 41 39.95 -22.47 -2.44
CA ILE A 41 39.36 -21.27 -3.03
C ILE A 41 39.77 -20.03 -2.24
N ALA A 42 39.59 -20.03 -0.91
CA ALA A 42 39.89 -18.88 -0.08
C ALA A 42 41.35 -18.41 -0.25
N GLU A 43 42.31 -19.34 -0.29
CA GLU A 43 43.73 -19.03 -0.50
C GLU A 43 44.05 -18.48 -1.89
N ASN A 44 43.33 -18.92 -2.92
CA ASN A 44 43.61 -18.52 -4.31
C ASN A 44 42.75 -17.35 -4.79
N LEU A 45 41.69 -17.01 -4.06
CA LEU A 45 40.73 -15.98 -4.44
C LEU A 45 41.39 -14.61 -4.71
N PRO A 46 42.34 -14.11 -3.89
CA PRO A 46 43.03 -12.84 -4.18
C PRO A 46 43.79 -12.84 -5.52
N LYS A 47 44.37 -13.97 -5.93
CA LYS A 47 45.06 -14.10 -7.22
C LYS A 47 44.07 -14.14 -8.38
N LEU A 48 42.97 -14.86 -8.19
CA LEU A 48 41.89 -15.00 -9.16
C LEU A 48 41.15 -13.67 -9.42
N ILE A 49 40.99 -12.85 -8.39
CA ILE A 49 40.37 -11.53 -8.48
C ILE A 49 41.24 -10.53 -9.26
N ASN A 50 42.56 -10.70 -9.28
CA ASN A 50 43.46 -9.85 -10.07
C ASN A 50 43.65 -10.34 -11.52
N SER A 51 42.89 -11.35 -11.95
CA SER A 51 42.97 -11.94 -13.30
C SER A 51 42.16 -11.12 -14.33
N PRO A 52 42.24 -11.41 -15.64
CA PRO A 52 41.29 -10.87 -16.64
C PRO A 52 39.81 -11.00 -16.24
N VAL A 53 38.97 -10.04 -16.64
CA VAL A 53 37.56 -9.90 -16.21
C VAL A 53 36.76 -11.21 -16.29
N ALA A 54 36.85 -11.96 -17.40
CA ALA A 54 36.11 -13.21 -17.55
C ALA A 54 36.49 -14.26 -16.48
N LEU A 55 37.77 -14.32 -16.08
CA LEU A 55 38.24 -15.21 -15.02
C LEU A 55 37.79 -14.75 -13.66
N GLN A 56 37.77 -13.44 -13.41
CA GLN A 56 37.25 -12.88 -12.17
C GLN A 56 35.78 -13.28 -11.99
N GLN A 57 34.95 -13.21 -13.04
CA GLN A 57 33.53 -13.62 -12.97
C GLN A 57 33.37 -15.06 -12.48
N HIS A 58 34.08 -16.01 -13.10
CA HIS A 58 34.02 -17.42 -12.70
C HIS A 58 34.55 -17.65 -11.29
N SER A 59 35.56 -16.89 -10.89
CA SER A 59 36.15 -16.98 -9.57
C SER A 59 35.23 -16.44 -8.48
N ILE A 60 34.53 -15.33 -8.76
CA ILE A 60 33.48 -14.77 -7.90
C ILE A 60 32.34 -15.77 -7.76
N GLN A 61 31.88 -16.37 -8.86
CA GLN A 61 30.85 -17.40 -8.84
C GLN A 61 31.28 -18.61 -8.00
N ALA A 62 32.52 -19.07 -8.14
CA ALA A 62 33.04 -20.20 -7.37
C ALA A 62 33.17 -19.88 -5.88
N ALA A 63 33.60 -18.65 -5.54
CA ALA A 63 33.66 -18.16 -4.17
C ALA A 63 32.27 -18.17 -3.51
N PHE A 64 31.27 -17.59 -4.17
CA PHE A 64 29.88 -17.62 -3.68
C PHE A 64 29.29 -19.03 -3.55
N SER A 65 29.79 -20.00 -4.33
CA SER A 65 29.28 -21.37 -4.27
C SER A 65 29.90 -22.22 -3.14
N LYS A 66 30.99 -21.74 -2.49
CA LYS A 66 31.79 -22.59 -1.58
C LYS A 66 32.23 -21.95 -0.28
N LEU A 67 32.34 -20.63 -0.23
CA LEU A 67 32.79 -19.92 0.97
C LEU A 67 31.60 -19.55 1.84
N LYS A 68 31.81 -19.53 3.15
CA LYS A 68 30.84 -19.04 4.13
C LYS A 68 30.74 -17.51 4.07
N HIS A 69 29.58 -16.98 4.47
CA HIS A 69 29.21 -15.56 4.43
C HIS A 69 30.26 -14.64 5.06
N GLU A 70 30.75 -14.97 6.25
CA GLU A 70 31.76 -14.20 7.00
C GLU A 70 33.03 -13.91 6.16
N LYS A 71 33.51 -14.90 5.40
CA LYS A 71 34.70 -14.77 4.56
C LYS A 71 34.41 -13.99 3.27
N LEU A 72 33.17 -14.03 2.79
CA LEU A 72 32.76 -13.33 1.58
C LEU A 72 32.63 -11.82 1.81
N GLN A 73 32.19 -11.41 2.98
CA GLN A 73 31.96 -10.00 3.31
C GLN A 73 33.23 -9.15 3.19
N GLY A 74 34.32 -9.56 3.86
CA GLY A 74 35.59 -8.83 3.80
C GLY A 74 36.15 -8.78 2.37
N ILE A 75 36.22 -9.93 1.71
CA ILE A 75 36.80 -10.05 0.37
C ILE A 75 36.01 -9.21 -0.64
N PHE A 76 34.69 -9.37 -0.71
CA PHE A 76 33.90 -8.66 -1.73
C PHE A 76 33.71 -7.17 -1.43
N SER A 77 33.75 -6.75 -0.17
CA SER A 77 33.79 -5.32 0.17
C SER A 77 35.06 -4.65 -0.39
N ASP A 78 36.21 -5.30 -0.26
CA ASP A 78 37.48 -4.79 -0.78
C ASP A 78 37.51 -4.75 -2.31
N ILE A 79 36.99 -5.80 -2.98
CA ILE A 79 36.87 -5.80 -4.45
C ILE A 79 35.93 -4.71 -4.92
N TRP A 80 34.78 -4.56 -4.25
CA TRP A 80 33.78 -3.59 -4.63
C TRP A 80 34.35 -2.17 -4.62
N LYS A 81 35.11 -1.83 -3.58
CA LYS A 81 35.76 -0.52 -3.42
C LYS A 81 36.92 -0.30 -4.39
N SER A 82 37.70 -1.33 -4.68
CA SER A 82 38.89 -1.23 -5.56
C SER A 82 38.57 -1.34 -7.05
N SER A 83 37.45 -1.94 -7.43
CA SER A 83 37.10 -2.20 -8.82
C SER A 83 36.26 -1.07 -9.42
N THR A 84 36.75 -0.49 -10.53
CA THR A 84 35.98 0.40 -11.42
C THR A 84 35.25 -0.36 -12.52
N ASN A 85 35.42 -1.69 -12.60
CA ASN A 85 34.86 -2.50 -13.67
C ASN A 85 33.37 -2.80 -13.41
N SER A 86 32.49 -2.18 -14.19
CA SER A 86 31.03 -2.33 -14.06
C SER A 86 30.56 -3.78 -14.16
N THR A 87 31.21 -4.62 -14.97
CA THR A 87 30.87 -6.04 -15.11
C THR A 87 31.12 -6.82 -13.84
N ILE A 88 32.26 -6.57 -13.18
CA ILE A 88 32.64 -7.24 -11.93
C ILE A 88 31.73 -6.83 -10.79
N ARG A 89 31.49 -5.51 -10.66
CA ARG A 89 30.52 -4.96 -9.70
C ARG A 89 29.14 -5.60 -9.93
N THR A 90 28.67 -5.68 -11.18
CA THR A 90 27.40 -6.33 -11.51
C THR A 90 27.33 -7.78 -11.05
N VAL A 91 28.39 -8.57 -11.28
CA VAL A 91 28.43 -9.98 -10.89
C VAL A 91 28.40 -10.11 -9.36
N ILE A 92 29.20 -9.34 -8.64
CA ILE A 92 29.19 -9.33 -7.16
C ILE A 92 27.80 -8.97 -6.64
N PHE A 93 27.22 -7.87 -7.11
CA PHE A 93 25.90 -7.40 -6.70
C PHE A 93 24.80 -8.45 -6.93
N CYS A 94 24.72 -9.00 -8.14
CA CYS A 94 23.69 -9.98 -8.49
C CYS A 94 23.81 -11.28 -7.69
N HIS A 95 25.03 -11.72 -7.39
CA HIS A 95 25.25 -12.93 -6.59
C HIS A 95 24.92 -12.70 -5.11
N THR A 96 25.33 -11.57 -4.52
CA THR A 96 24.95 -11.21 -3.15
C THR A 96 23.42 -11.11 -3.01
N TYR A 97 22.74 -10.45 -3.95
CA TYR A 97 21.28 -10.43 -3.98
C TYR A 97 20.66 -11.82 -4.09
N LYS A 98 21.21 -12.69 -4.95
CA LYS A 98 20.70 -14.06 -5.12
C LYS A 98 20.83 -14.86 -3.82
N MET A 99 21.95 -14.71 -3.11
CA MET A 99 22.13 -15.35 -1.81
C MET A 99 21.11 -14.85 -0.80
N LEU A 100 20.93 -13.53 -0.69
CA LEU A 100 19.93 -12.93 0.20
C LEU A 100 18.53 -13.47 -0.10
N SER A 101 18.19 -13.63 -1.38
CA SER A 101 16.88 -14.11 -1.82
C SER A 101 16.62 -15.60 -1.54
N THR A 102 17.66 -16.38 -1.22
CA THR A 102 17.56 -17.82 -0.95
C THR A 102 17.87 -18.19 0.49
N GLU A 103 18.34 -17.23 1.29
CA GLU A 103 18.70 -17.46 2.69
C GLU A 103 17.45 -17.49 3.57
N THR A 104 17.50 -18.34 4.59
CA THR A 104 16.40 -18.57 5.54
C THR A 104 16.82 -18.32 6.99
N ASN A 105 18.12 -18.33 7.28
CA ASN A 105 18.63 -18.03 8.61
C ASN A 105 18.66 -16.51 8.84
N GLU A 106 17.95 -16.00 9.86
CA GLU A 106 17.84 -14.56 10.14
C GLU A 106 19.18 -13.86 10.44
N SER A 107 20.14 -14.55 11.08
CA SER A 107 21.47 -13.99 11.33
C SER A 107 22.22 -13.79 10.01
N ASP A 108 22.18 -14.82 9.15
CA ASP A 108 22.84 -14.79 7.85
C ASP A 108 22.17 -13.78 6.89
N ILE A 109 20.83 -13.67 6.92
CA ILE A 109 20.07 -12.66 6.17
C ILE A 109 20.60 -11.26 6.50
N LYS A 110 20.79 -10.96 7.79
CA LYS A 110 21.26 -9.65 8.23
C LYS A 110 22.69 -9.37 7.75
N GLU A 111 23.60 -10.32 7.87
CA GLU A 111 24.99 -10.16 7.41
C GLU A 111 25.08 -9.95 5.89
N ILE A 112 24.33 -10.74 5.11
CA ILE A 112 24.28 -10.61 3.64
C ILE A 112 23.64 -9.27 3.26
N TRP A 113 22.59 -8.85 3.98
CA TRP A 113 21.94 -7.57 3.77
C TRP A 113 22.89 -6.40 4.04
N ASP A 114 23.65 -6.42 5.14
CA ASP A 114 24.62 -5.37 5.46
C ASP A 114 25.65 -5.21 4.32
N LEU A 115 26.14 -6.32 3.76
CA LEU A 115 27.02 -6.29 2.60
C LEU A 115 26.35 -5.68 1.36
N LEU A 116 25.12 -6.11 1.05
CA LEU A 116 24.38 -5.61 -0.10
C LEU A 116 24.03 -4.13 0.05
N SER A 117 23.68 -3.69 1.25
CA SER A 117 23.38 -2.31 1.60
C SER A 117 24.58 -1.39 1.33
N ILE A 118 25.79 -1.81 1.74
CA ILE A 118 27.04 -1.12 1.41
C ILE A 118 27.22 -1.00 -0.10
N PHE A 119 26.90 -2.04 -0.87
CA PHE A 119 26.99 -1.97 -2.32
C PHE A 119 26.02 -0.96 -2.90
N ILE A 120 24.76 -0.94 -2.45
CA ILE A 120 23.73 0.01 -2.91
C ILE A 120 24.16 1.46 -2.63
N GLU A 121 24.68 1.74 -1.44
CA GLU A 121 25.15 3.08 -1.05
C GLU A 121 26.32 3.58 -1.90
N ASN A 122 27.12 2.66 -2.44
CA ASN A 122 28.30 2.95 -3.26
C ASN A 122 28.05 2.77 -4.77
N LEU A 123 26.78 2.67 -5.20
CA LEU A 123 26.44 2.64 -6.63
C LEU A 123 26.64 4.01 -7.28
N THR A 124 27.12 3.99 -8.52
CA THR A 124 27.26 5.20 -9.35
C THR A 124 26.16 5.27 -10.43
N PHE A 125 26.10 6.38 -11.18
CA PHE A 125 25.15 6.51 -12.29
C PHE A 125 25.57 5.74 -13.56
N ASN A 126 26.80 5.21 -13.59
CA ASN A 126 27.36 4.50 -14.74
C ASN A 126 27.36 2.97 -14.56
N GLU A 127 26.48 2.47 -13.69
CA GLU A 127 26.38 1.05 -13.39
C GLU A 127 25.66 0.29 -14.52
N ASN A 128 25.84 -1.03 -14.54
CA ASN A 128 25.17 -1.87 -15.52
C ASN A 128 23.66 -1.93 -15.23
N LYS A 129 22.84 -1.83 -16.29
CA LYS A 129 21.37 -1.94 -16.21
C LYS A 129 20.88 -3.19 -15.46
N LYS A 130 21.66 -4.28 -15.47
CA LYS A 130 21.33 -5.49 -14.71
C LYS A 130 21.26 -5.26 -13.20
N ILE A 131 22.05 -4.34 -12.66
CA ILE A 131 21.92 -3.92 -11.25
C ILE A 131 20.56 -3.25 -11.04
N TYR A 132 20.15 -2.34 -11.93
CA TYR A 132 18.86 -1.65 -11.82
C TYR A 132 17.68 -2.62 -11.87
N LEU A 133 17.73 -3.60 -12.78
CA LEU A 133 16.75 -4.69 -12.86
C LEU A 133 16.76 -5.62 -11.63
N THR A 134 17.84 -5.64 -10.87
CA THR A 134 17.94 -6.44 -9.64
C THR A 134 17.35 -5.67 -8.46
N LEU A 135 17.58 -4.35 -8.40
CA LEU A 135 16.98 -3.45 -7.41
C LEU A 135 15.45 -3.43 -7.47
N SER A 136 14.85 -3.66 -8.64
CA SER A 136 13.38 -3.69 -8.77
C SER A 136 12.71 -4.98 -8.28
N LYS A 137 13.48 -6.02 -7.95
CA LYS A 137 12.97 -7.35 -7.57
C LYS A 137 12.83 -7.49 -6.05
N VAL A 138 11.93 -6.72 -5.45
CA VAL A 138 11.78 -6.65 -3.99
C VAL A 138 11.08 -7.89 -3.43
N GLU A 139 10.14 -8.45 -4.17
CA GLU A 139 9.34 -9.64 -3.82
C GLU A 139 10.18 -10.85 -3.34
N LYS A 140 11.41 -11.01 -3.83
CA LYS A 140 12.28 -12.16 -3.49
C LYS A 140 13.15 -11.93 -2.26
N VAL A 141 13.19 -10.70 -1.74
CA VAL A 141 13.99 -10.34 -0.57
C VAL A 141 13.25 -10.82 0.69
N PRO A 142 13.95 -11.40 1.69
CA PRO A 142 13.34 -11.80 2.96
C PRO A 142 12.60 -10.65 3.64
N LEU A 143 11.46 -10.95 4.27
CA LEU A 143 10.57 -9.94 4.89
C LEU A 143 11.30 -9.05 5.91
N SER A 144 12.24 -9.60 6.68
CA SER A 144 12.98 -8.89 7.74
C SER A 144 13.80 -7.70 7.24
N VAL A 145 14.24 -7.70 5.98
CA VAL A 145 15.06 -6.63 5.38
C VAL A 145 14.43 -6.01 4.12
N ARG A 146 13.26 -6.51 3.71
CA ARG A 146 12.58 -6.14 2.45
C ARG A 146 12.31 -4.65 2.34
N THR A 147 11.85 -4.04 3.42
CA THR A 147 11.50 -2.61 3.46
C THR A 147 12.74 -1.74 3.27
N GLU A 148 13.83 -2.04 3.97
CA GLU A 148 15.08 -1.31 3.84
C GLU A 148 15.68 -1.46 2.44
N PHE A 149 15.61 -2.67 1.87
CA PHE A 149 15.98 -2.94 0.48
C PHE A 149 15.15 -2.10 -0.48
N TRP A 150 13.83 -2.06 -0.31
CA TRP A 150 12.93 -1.29 -1.17
C TRP A 150 13.24 0.21 -1.07
N MET A 151 13.38 0.76 0.12
CA MET A 151 13.66 2.19 0.34
C MET A 151 14.98 2.61 -0.33
N LYS A 152 16.07 1.85 -0.10
CA LYS A 152 17.37 2.13 -0.73
C LYS A 152 17.34 1.98 -2.25
N SER A 153 16.62 0.97 -2.75
CA SER A 153 16.45 0.73 -4.19
C SER A 153 15.69 1.88 -4.85
N TYR A 154 14.59 2.31 -4.24
CA TYR A 154 13.78 3.44 -4.72
C TYR A 154 14.61 4.73 -4.76
N ASP A 155 15.29 5.05 -3.64
CA ASP A 155 16.09 6.28 -3.53
C ASP A 155 17.22 6.34 -4.56
N PHE A 156 17.87 5.21 -4.83
CA PHE A 156 18.91 5.15 -5.84
C PHE A 156 18.32 5.29 -7.25
N LEU A 157 17.31 4.50 -7.61
CA LEU A 157 16.73 4.51 -8.96
C LEU A 157 16.11 5.87 -9.30
N LYS A 158 15.53 6.56 -8.32
CA LYS A 158 14.94 7.88 -8.49
C LYS A 158 15.97 8.98 -8.72
N LYS A 159 17.21 8.82 -8.22
CA LYS A 159 18.32 9.77 -8.43
C LYS A 159 19.00 9.60 -9.78
N LEU A 160 18.72 8.53 -10.53
CA LEU A 160 19.33 8.31 -11.84
C LEU A 160 18.89 9.38 -12.86
N PRO A 161 19.78 9.76 -13.80
CA PRO A 161 19.43 10.69 -14.86
C PRO A 161 18.36 10.11 -15.79
N ALA A 162 17.56 10.96 -16.44
CA ALA A 162 16.51 10.54 -17.36
C ALA A 162 17.01 9.62 -18.50
N SER A 163 18.28 9.75 -18.89
CA SER A 163 18.94 8.89 -19.88
C SER A 163 19.03 7.41 -19.46
N ALA A 164 18.97 7.10 -18.16
CA ALA A 164 18.94 5.73 -17.66
C ALA A 164 17.62 5.01 -17.96
N ASN A 165 16.53 5.75 -18.21
CA ASN A 165 15.20 5.25 -18.54
C ASN A 165 14.66 4.21 -17.53
N CYS A 166 14.70 4.55 -16.23
CA CYS A 166 14.29 3.65 -15.14
C CYS A 166 12.85 3.85 -14.67
N THR A 167 12.03 4.64 -15.37
CA THR A 167 10.66 4.96 -14.95
C THR A 167 9.80 3.72 -14.75
N SER A 168 9.90 2.73 -15.65
CA SER A 168 9.16 1.47 -15.49
C SER A 168 9.56 0.72 -14.23
N LEU A 169 10.86 0.69 -13.89
CA LEU A 169 11.36 0.01 -12.68
C LEU A 169 10.90 0.70 -11.40
N ILE A 170 10.82 2.03 -11.41
CA ILE A 170 10.28 2.80 -10.29
C ILE A 170 8.78 2.50 -10.12
N ASN A 171 8.04 2.43 -11.23
CA ASN A 171 6.62 2.07 -11.18
C ASN A 171 6.41 0.64 -10.65
N ASP A 172 7.24 -0.31 -11.08
CA ASP A 172 7.22 -1.70 -10.59
C ASP A 172 7.52 -1.77 -9.08
N LEU A 173 8.44 -0.93 -8.58
CA LEU A 173 8.69 -0.78 -7.14
C LEU A 173 7.47 -0.21 -6.41
N CYS A 174 6.87 0.86 -6.95
CA CYS A 174 5.67 1.46 -6.35
C CYS A 174 4.50 0.47 -6.28
N SER A 175 4.32 -0.41 -7.26
CA SER A 175 3.28 -1.44 -7.19
C SER A 175 3.53 -2.49 -6.09
N GLN A 176 4.79 -2.72 -5.72
CA GLN A 176 5.17 -3.65 -4.64
C GLN A 176 5.12 -3.01 -3.24
N MET A 177 4.86 -1.70 -3.15
CA MET A 177 4.91 -0.96 -1.89
C MET A 177 3.86 -1.44 -0.87
N ASN A 178 2.73 -1.97 -1.36
CA ASN A 178 1.61 -2.46 -0.55
C ASN A 178 2.02 -3.53 0.47
N ASP A 179 3.03 -4.34 0.14
CA ASP A 179 3.49 -5.45 0.99
C ASP A 179 4.41 -5.01 2.14
N ILE A 180 4.89 -3.76 2.08
CA ILE A 180 5.85 -3.20 3.06
C ILE A 180 5.30 -1.97 3.78
N MET A 181 4.06 -1.56 3.52
CA MET A 181 3.44 -0.35 4.11
C MET A 181 3.50 -0.32 5.63
N GLU A 182 3.43 -1.48 6.28
CA GLU A 182 3.46 -1.55 7.75
C GLU A 182 4.79 -1.06 8.33
N THR A 183 5.91 -1.35 7.67
CA THR A 183 7.26 -1.14 8.18
C THR A 183 8.01 0.00 7.50
N LEU A 184 7.39 0.65 6.52
CA LEU A 184 7.96 1.84 5.86
C LEU A 184 8.15 3.00 6.85
N ASP A 185 9.32 3.62 6.78
CA ASP A 185 9.65 4.81 7.57
C ASP A 185 8.71 5.99 7.22
N VAL A 186 8.24 6.68 8.25
CA VAL A 186 7.29 7.80 8.11
C VAL A 186 7.93 8.97 7.36
N GLY A 187 9.21 9.26 7.66
CA GLY A 187 9.96 10.32 6.98
C GLY A 187 10.16 10.03 5.49
N PHE A 188 10.47 8.78 5.17
CA PHE A 188 10.61 8.31 3.79
C PHE A 188 9.28 8.40 3.02
N MET A 189 8.18 7.95 3.63
CA MET A 189 6.87 8.04 3.00
C MET A 189 6.45 9.50 2.80
N ALA A 190 6.69 10.38 3.79
CA ALA A 190 6.45 11.82 3.64
C ALA A 190 7.24 12.42 2.47
N LYS A 191 8.51 12.04 2.29
CA LYS A 191 9.32 12.46 1.15
C LYS A 191 8.70 12.06 -0.20
N ILE A 192 8.14 10.85 -0.31
CA ILE A 192 7.45 10.40 -1.53
C ILE A 192 6.16 11.20 -1.74
N CYS A 193 5.29 11.26 -0.73
CA CYS A 193 4.01 11.95 -0.80
C CYS A 193 4.17 13.42 -1.21
N PHE A 194 5.20 14.06 -0.67
CA PHE A 194 5.42 15.48 -0.87
C PHE A 194 6.28 15.85 -2.09
N GLU A 195 6.65 14.86 -2.92
CA GLU A 195 7.38 15.11 -4.15
C GLU A 195 6.56 15.96 -5.13
N ASN A 196 6.96 17.21 -5.36
CA ASN A 196 6.24 18.21 -6.19
C ASN A 196 4.83 18.58 -5.67
N PHE A 197 4.55 18.30 -4.41
CA PHE A 197 3.21 18.43 -3.83
C PHE A 197 2.65 19.85 -3.88
N ASP A 198 3.50 20.86 -3.66
CA ASP A 198 3.07 22.26 -3.61
C ASP A 198 2.40 22.75 -4.89
N ILE A 199 2.87 22.26 -6.04
CA ILE A 199 2.35 22.63 -7.35
C ILE A 199 1.24 21.66 -7.74
N LYS A 200 1.48 20.35 -7.62
CA LYS A 200 0.57 19.34 -8.18
C LYS A 200 -0.75 19.24 -7.44
N PHE A 201 -0.76 19.32 -6.10
CA PHE A 201 -1.97 19.04 -5.31
C PHE A 201 -3.13 20.01 -5.58
N THR A 202 -2.83 21.22 -6.06
CA THR A 202 -3.84 22.25 -6.38
C THR A 202 -4.09 22.43 -7.87
N THR A 203 -3.37 21.72 -8.73
CA THR A 203 -3.43 21.92 -10.19
C THR A 203 -3.72 20.66 -10.99
N VAL A 204 -3.48 19.47 -10.43
CA VAL A 204 -3.73 18.18 -11.07
C VAL A 204 -4.28 17.20 -10.06
N GLN A 205 -4.71 16.03 -10.54
CA GLN A 205 -5.05 14.91 -9.68
C GLN A 205 -3.80 14.44 -8.91
N TYR A 206 -3.97 14.16 -7.62
CA TYR A 206 -2.88 13.72 -6.75
C TYR A 206 -2.60 12.22 -6.95
N ASP A 207 -1.41 11.93 -7.48
CA ASP A 207 -1.01 10.57 -7.90
C ASP A 207 -0.91 9.57 -6.73
N TYR A 208 -0.76 10.05 -5.49
CA TYR A 208 -0.47 9.21 -4.32
C TYR A 208 -1.66 9.01 -3.36
N SER A 209 -2.89 9.37 -3.75
CA SER A 209 -4.07 9.24 -2.88
C SER A 209 -4.25 7.82 -2.34
N TYR A 210 -4.05 6.80 -3.19
CA TYR A 210 -4.16 5.40 -2.82
C TYR A 210 -3.07 4.97 -1.83
N GLN A 211 -1.81 5.31 -2.12
CA GLN A 211 -0.66 4.94 -1.30
C GLN A 211 -0.68 5.61 0.07
N VAL A 212 -1.07 6.89 0.13
CA VAL A 212 -1.31 7.61 1.40
C VAL A 212 -2.36 6.86 2.22
N SER A 213 -3.47 6.47 1.60
CA SER A 213 -4.57 5.79 2.29
C SER A 213 -4.15 4.45 2.88
N LEU A 214 -3.47 3.61 2.09
CA LEU A 214 -2.93 2.34 2.57
C LEU A 214 -1.93 2.53 3.72
N TYR A 215 -1.02 3.48 3.59
CA TYR A 215 -0.01 3.74 4.61
C TYR A 215 -0.64 4.23 5.91
N LEU A 216 -1.61 5.14 5.87
CA LEU A 216 -2.30 5.61 7.08
C LEU A 216 -3.02 4.46 7.83
N LEU A 217 -3.52 3.46 7.10
CA LEU A 217 -4.23 2.32 7.68
C LEU A 217 -3.32 1.16 8.14
N SER A 218 -2.09 1.07 7.62
CA SER A 218 -1.21 -0.10 7.80
C SER A 218 -0.41 -0.06 9.10
N THR A 219 -1.07 0.03 10.27
CA THR A 219 -0.38 0.07 11.57
C THR A 219 -1.18 -0.62 12.67
N LYS A 220 -0.46 -1.24 13.63
CA LYS A 220 -1.03 -1.99 14.74
C LYS A 220 -1.25 -1.15 16.00
N THR A 221 -0.71 0.07 16.06
CA THR A 221 -0.81 0.93 17.25
C THR A 221 -1.36 2.30 16.90
N GLU A 222 -2.14 2.85 17.83
CA GLU A 222 -2.67 4.21 17.73
C GLU A 222 -1.55 5.25 17.67
N ALA A 223 -0.50 5.11 18.49
CA ALA A 223 0.63 6.03 18.49
C ALA A 223 1.30 6.15 17.11
N ALA A 224 1.58 5.02 16.45
CA ALA A 224 2.16 5.04 15.10
C ALA A 224 1.16 5.56 14.05
N GLN A 225 -0.14 5.30 14.21
CA GLN A 225 -1.16 5.89 13.32
C GLN A 225 -1.19 7.41 13.45
N MET A 226 -1.14 7.93 14.68
CA MET A 226 -1.16 9.36 14.93
C MET A 226 0.13 10.03 14.47
N GLU A 227 1.28 9.38 14.58
CA GLU A 227 2.52 9.87 13.97
C GLU A 227 2.37 9.99 12.44
N ARG A 228 1.79 8.99 11.77
CA ARG A 228 1.50 9.04 10.32
C ARG A 228 0.51 10.15 9.97
N TYR A 229 -0.52 10.34 10.79
CA TYR A 229 -1.45 11.46 10.66
C TYR A 229 -0.70 12.79 10.71
N GLU A 230 0.10 13.03 11.75
CA GLU A 230 0.82 14.28 11.96
C GLU A 230 1.82 14.59 10.86
N LYS A 231 2.55 13.57 10.38
CA LYS A 231 3.61 13.74 9.38
C LYS A 231 3.11 13.75 7.94
N ILE A 232 1.94 13.16 7.66
CA ILE A 232 1.45 12.98 6.28
C ILE A 232 0.06 13.59 6.10
N LEU A 233 -0.97 13.10 6.80
CA LEU A 233 -2.33 13.54 6.54
C LEU A 233 -2.55 15.02 6.95
N LEU A 234 -2.00 15.44 8.08
CA LEU A 234 -2.16 16.82 8.58
C LEU A 234 -1.59 17.87 7.60
N PRO A 235 -0.35 17.75 7.07
CA PRO A 235 0.14 18.64 6.03
C PRO A 235 -0.73 18.65 4.76
N ILE A 236 -1.31 17.49 4.38
CA ILE A 236 -2.25 17.41 3.25
C ILE A 236 -3.51 18.21 3.56
N LEU A 237 -4.08 18.05 4.76
CA LEU A 237 -5.25 18.81 5.21
C LEU A 237 -4.96 20.31 5.18
N GLU A 238 -3.82 20.74 5.71
CA GLU A 238 -3.42 22.15 5.74
C GLU A 238 -3.27 22.74 4.33
N LYS A 239 -2.69 21.98 3.40
CA LYS A 239 -2.61 22.38 2.00
C LYS A 239 -3.98 22.46 1.33
N ALA A 240 -4.86 21.49 1.60
CA ALA A 240 -6.21 21.46 1.07
C ALA A 240 -7.03 22.65 1.58
N ILE A 241 -6.94 22.97 2.87
CA ILE A 241 -7.57 24.13 3.50
C ILE A 241 -7.05 25.43 2.87
N ALA A 242 -5.73 25.61 2.76
CA ALA A 242 -5.14 26.80 2.17
C ALA A 242 -5.42 26.96 0.65
N GLY A 243 -5.80 25.87 -0.01
CA GLY A 243 -6.14 25.81 -1.43
C GLY A 243 -7.63 25.63 -1.69
N TRP A 244 -8.49 25.70 -0.68
CA TRP A 244 -9.88 25.24 -0.76
C TRP A 244 -10.65 25.94 -1.89
N ASP A 245 -10.51 27.26 -2.01
CA ASP A 245 -11.22 28.09 -2.99
C ASP A 245 -10.43 28.32 -4.28
N LYS A 246 -9.25 27.73 -4.41
CA LYS A 246 -8.41 27.89 -5.59
C LYS A 246 -8.86 26.94 -6.69
N GLN A 247 -9.13 27.51 -7.86
CA GLN A 247 -9.41 26.74 -9.06
C GLN A 247 -8.19 26.71 -9.98
N HIS A 248 -7.98 25.57 -10.61
CA HIS A 248 -7.13 25.46 -11.79
C HIS A 248 -7.97 24.85 -12.91
N LYS A 249 -8.04 25.53 -14.07
CA LYS A 249 -8.87 25.11 -15.21
C LYS A 249 -10.34 24.83 -14.81
N ASN A 250 -10.92 25.70 -13.97
CA ASN A 250 -12.29 25.59 -13.43
C ASN A 250 -12.56 24.35 -12.55
N VAL A 251 -11.50 23.70 -12.04
CA VAL A 251 -11.60 22.54 -11.14
C VAL A 251 -10.98 22.87 -9.79
N TYR A 252 -11.70 22.53 -8.72
CA TYR A 252 -11.21 22.61 -7.34
C TYR A 252 -10.36 21.37 -6.99
N HIS A 253 -9.15 21.28 -7.53
CA HIS A 253 -8.29 20.10 -7.35
C HIS A 253 -8.01 19.77 -5.89
N ALA A 254 -7.82 20.79 -5.02
CA ALA A 254 -7.61 20.57 -3.59
C ALA A 254 -8.78 19.82 -2.93
N ARG A 255 -10.02 20.20 -3.27
CA ARG A 255 -11.25 19.57 -2.76
C ARG A 255 -11.36 18.12 -3.27
N ASN A 256 -11.14 17.92 -4.56
CA ASN A 256 -11.21 16.60 -5.19
C ASN A 256 -10.14 15.64 -4.64
N ASN A 257 -8.88 16.09 -4.59
CA ASN A 257 -7.77 15.27 -4.09
C ASN A 257 -7.97 14.88 -2.62
N LEU A 258 -8.46 15.79 -1.78
CA LEU A 258 -8.76 15.47 -0.39
C LEU A 258 -9.91 14.45 -0.28
N SER A 259 -10.96 14.62 -1.07
CA SER A 259 -12.09 13.69 -1.12
C SER A 259 -11.65 12.30 -1.60
N ASP A 260 -10.78 12.24 -2.61
CA ASP A 260 -10.22 11.00 -3.15
C ASP A 260 -9.38 10.25 -2.11
N ILE A 261 -8.64 10.97 -1.26
CA ILE A 261 -7.89 10.36 -0.15
C ILE A 261 -8.85 9.70 0.84
N PHE A 262 -9.85 10.42 1.36
CA PHE A 262 -10.79 9.83 2.32
C PHE A 262 -11.61 8.68 1.71
N ALA A 263 -12.07 8.83 0.47
CA ALA A 263 -12.75 7.76 -0.26
C ALA A 263 -11.85 6.53 -0.42
N SER A 264 -10.54 6.71 -0.61
CA SER A 264 -9.57 5.61 -0.69
C SER A 264 -9.30 4.98 0.67
N ILE A 265 -9.23 5.76 1.76
CA ILE A 265 -9.15 5.22 3.13
C ILE A 265 -10.36 4.34 3.41
N SER A 266 -11.58 4.80 3.10
CA SER A 266 -12.80 4.02 3.30
C SER A 266 -12.83 2.73 2.46
N ARG A 267 -12.39 2.78 1.20
CA ARG A 267 -12.29 1.60 0.32
C ARG A 267 -11.31 0.54 0.81
N GLU A 268 -10.17 0.97 1.33
CA GLU A 268 -9.13 0.05 1.80
C GLU A 268 -9.32 -0.39 3.25
N PHE A 269 -10.29 0.18 3.97
CA PHE A 269 -10.56 -0.13 5.37
C PHE A 269 -10.73 -1.62 5.61
N GLU A 270 -11.56 -2.32 4.83
CA GLU A 270 -11.78 -3.75 5.01
C GLU A 270 -10.51 -4.57 4.75
N ASN A 271 -9.83 -4.30 3.64
CA ASN A 271 -8.66 -5.06 3.22
C ASN A 271 -7.46 -4.86 4.15
N VAL A 272 -7.31 -3.68 4.74
CA VAL A 272 -6.19 -3.34 5.59
C VAL A 272 -6.53 -3.51 7.07
N VAL A 273 -7.62 -2.91 7.55
CA VAL A 273 -7.98 -2.89 8.98
C VAL A 273 -8.59 -4.21 9.41
N LEU A 274 -9.62 -4.68 8.72
CA LEU A 274 -10.32 -5.90 9.15
C LEU A 274 -9.50 -7.15 8.83
N LYS A 275 -9.08 -7.34 7.58
CA LYS A 275 -8.37 -8.56 7.14
C LYS A 275 -6.95 -8.67 7.72
N LYS A 276 -6.19 -7.57 7.79
CA LYS A 276 -4.82 -7.59 8.37
C LYS A 276 -4.78 -7.21 9.85
N GLN A 277 -5.95 -7.03 10.49
CA GLN A 277 -6.08 -6.75 11.92
C GLN A 277 -5.30 -5.49 12.38
N MET A 278 -5.37 -4.42 11.59
CA MET A 278 -4.77 -3.13 11.95
C MET A 278 -5.66 -2.38 12.96
N ILE A 279 -5.13 -1.30 13.52
CA ILE A 279 -5.88 -0.42 14.44
C ILE A 279 -7.01 0.31 13.70
N PHE A 280 -8.17 0.43 14.34
CA PHE A 280 -9.27 1.22 13.79
C PHE A 280 -8.88 2.71 13.82
N PRO A 281 -9.03 3.46 12.71
CA PRO A 281 -8.51 4.81 12.57
C PRO A 281 -9.36 5.89 13.24
N ILE A 282 -9.95 5.60 14.40
CA ILE A 282 -10.93 6.47 15.07
C ILE A 282 -10.31 7.82 15.43
N SER A 283 -9.16 7.82 16.10
CA SER A 283 -8.48 9.05 16.54
C SER A 283 -7.98 9.90 15.37
N MET A 284 -7.52 9.26 14.30
CA MET A 284 -7.14 9.93 13.05
C MET A 284 -8.34 10.62 12.39
N TYR A 285 -9.45 9.89 12.19
CA TYR A 285 -10.68 10.45 11.60
C TYR A 285 -11.25 11.58 12.46
N THR A 286 -11.28 11.41 13.79
CA THR A 286 -11.74 12.43 14.72
C THR A 286 -10.91 13.71 14.61
N SER A 287 -9.58 13.57 14.60
CA SER A 287 -8.66 14.70 14.48
C SER A 287 -8.82 15.43 13.15
N ALA A 288 -8.93 14.67 12.05
CA ALA A 288 -9.13 15.22 10.72
C ALA A 288 -10.47 15.95 10.58
N LEU A 289 -11.57 15.35 11.08
CA LEU A 289 -12.90 15.96 11.07
C LEU A 289 -12.90 17.28 11.84
N ASN A 290 -12.37 17.29 13.06
CA ASN A 290 -12.28 18.50 13.89
C ASN A 290 -11.46 19.60 13.19
N LYS A 291 -10.31 19.26 12.59
CA LYS A 291 -9.48 20.22 11.85
C LYS A 291 -10.26 20.82 10.69
N LEU A 292 -10.96 20.00 9.90
CA LEU A 292 -11.73 20.47 8.73
C LEU A 292 -12.94 21.32 9.15
N GLN A 293 -13.72 20.89 10.15
CA GLN A 293 -14.86 21.64 10.65
C GLN A 293 -14.47 23.02 11.19
N ASN A 294 -13.30 23.13 11.82
CA ASN A 294 -12.82 24.40 12.37
C ASN A 294 -12.27 25.38 11.31
N ASN A 295 -11.97 24.91 10.10
CA ASN A 295 -11.24 25.70 9.10
C ASN A 295 -11.98 25.84 7.76
N LEU A 296 -12.97 25.00 7.47
CA LEU A 296 -13.71 25.02 6.22
C LEU A 296 -15.13 25.59 6.40
N PRO A 297 -15.66 26.30 5.39
CA PRO A 297 -17.04 26.76 5.42
C PRO A 297 -18.00 25.58 5.33
N THR A 298 -18.90 25.43 6.30
CA THR A 298 -19.80 24.27 6.42
C THR A 298 -20.63 24.02 5.16
N ILE A 299 -21.17 25.07 4.53
CA ILE A 299 -22.05 24.94 3.35
C ILE A 299 -21.28 24.36 2.17
N GLU A 300 -20.09 24.88 1.88
CA GLU A 300 -19.31 24.48 0.71
C GLU A 300 -18.59 23.14 0.89
N SER A 301 -18.36 22.74 2.14
CA SER A 301 -17.66 21.51 2.50
C SER A 301 -18.58 20.41 3.04
N TYR A 302 -19.91 20.65 3.03
CA TYR A 302 -20.90 19.75 3.65
C TYR A 302 -20.71 18.29 3.24
N MET A 303 -20.64 17.98 1.94
CA MET A 303 -20.48 16.59 1.47
C MET A 303 -19.22 15.92 2.03
N LEU A 304 -18.09 16.64 2.06
CA LEU A 304 -16.84 16.11 2.59
C LEU A 304 -16.94 15.90 4.11
N LEU A 305 -17.42 16.90 4.84
CA LEU A 305 -17.57 16.83 6.30
C LEU A 305 -18.53 15.70 6.71
N THR A 306 -19.67 15.59 6.03
CA THR A 306 -20.66 14.53 6.25
C THR A 306 -20.12 13.16 5.87
N ASN A 307 -19.35 13.03 4.77
CA ASN A 307 -18.71 11.78 4.41
C ASN A 307 -17.73 11.31 5.49
N ILE A 308 -16.89 12.21 6.01
CA ILE A 308 -15.94 11.88 7.08
C ILE A 308 -16.68 11.57 8.39
N LYS A 309 -17.71 12.33 8.74
CA LYS A 309 -18.57 12.10 9.93
C LYS A 309 -19.26 10.73 9.88
N LEU A 310 -19.85 10.37 8.74
CA LEU A 310 -20.49 9.06 8.53
C LEU A 310 -19.47 7.92 8.54
N SER A 311 -18.31 8.10 7.90
CA SER A 311 -17.22 7.11 7.91
C SER A 311 -16.72 6.86 9.33
N LEU A 312 -16.48 7.93 10.11
CA LEU A 312 -16.07 7.83 11.51
C LEU A 312 -17.11 7.08 12.35
N GLY A 313 -18.39 7.44 12.22
CA GLY A 313 -19.48 6.78 12.94
C GLY A 313 -19.57 5.29 12.61
N TYR A 314 -19.45 4.93 11.33
CA TYR A 314 -19.47 3.53 10.90
C TYR A 314 -18.27 2.74 11.46
N ILE A 315 -17.06 3.32 11.37
CA ILE A 315 -15.82 2.72 11.90
C ILE A 315 -15.92 2.51 13.41
N GLN A 316 -16.47 3.46 14.17
CA GLN A 316 -16.70 3.33 15.61
C GLN A 316 -17.66 2.19 15.92
N ILE A 317 -18.79 2.07 15.21
CA ILE A 317 -19.73 0.97 15.41
C ILE A 317 -19.05 -0.37 15.16
N LEU A 318 -18.29 -0.51 14.07
CA LEU A 318 -17.56 -1.75 13.77
C LEU A 318 -16.53 -2.08 14.86
N HIS A 319 -15.83 -1.08 15.38
CA HIS A 319 -14.89 -1.25 16.49
C HIS A 319 -15.59 -1.79 17.75
N ASP A 320 -16.70 -1.16 18.13
CA ASP A 320 -17.44 -1.51 19.34
C ASP A 320 -18.11 -2.88 19.21
N GLN A 321 -18.66 -3.20 18.04
CA GLN A 321 -19.19 -4.54 17.76
C GLN A 321 -18.11 -5.61 17.86
N LYS A 322 -16.92 -5.36 17.29
CA LYS A 322 -15.78 -6.28 17.38
C LYS A 322 -15.34 -6.51 18.83
N ALA A 323 -15.30 -5.46 19.64
CA ALA A 323 -14.98 -5.56 21.07
C ALA A 323 -16.02 -6.39 21.84
N ASN A 324 -17.31 -6.20 21.54
CA ASN A 324 -18.42 -6.90 22.21
C ASN A 324 -18.51 -8.38 21.84
N THR A 325 -18.07 -8.78 20.65
CA THR A 325 -18.12 -10.18 20.21
C THR A 325 -17.12 -11.10 20.92
N GLY A 326 -16.20 -10.58 21.74
CA GLY A 326 -15.36 -11.36 22.66
C GLY A 326 -14.40 -12.39 22.01
N SER A 327 -14.32 -12.46 20.67
CA SER A 327 -13.52 -13.47 19.98
C SER A 327 -12.04 -13.08 19.98
N ALA A 328 -11.35 -13.45 21.06
CA ALA A 328 -9.89 -13.52 21.13
C ALA A 328 -9.31 -14.79 20.45
N GLU A 329 -10.17 -15.65 19.88
CA GLU A 329 -9.73 -16.91 19.26
C GLU A 329 -9.56 -16.77 17.74
N SER A 330 -8.48 -17.37 17.25
CA SER A 330 -7.93 -17.30 15.90
C SER A 330 -8.98 -17.22 14.80
N PHE A 331 -8.94 -16.11 14.07
CA PHE A 331 -9.74 -15.85 12.87
C PHE A 331 -9.45 -16.94 11.82
N ASP A 332 -10.38 -17.87 11.67
CA ASP A 332 -10.38 -18.82 10.57
C ASP A 332 -10.52 -18.05 9.26
N ILE A 333 -9.51 -18.16 8.39
CA ILE A 333 -9.37 -17.43 7.12
C ILE A 333 -10.56 -17.70 6.18
N ASN A 334 -11.33 -18.77 6.45
CA ASN A 334 -12.48 -19.18 5.65
C ASN A 334 -13.84 -18.65 6.12
N ARG A 335 -13.97 -18.08 7.32
CA ARG A 335 -15.23 -17.46 7.77
C ARG A 335 -15.21 -15.99 7.37
N ASP A 336 -16.22 -15.53 6.64
CA ASP A 336 -16.39 -14.11 6.31
C ASP A 336 -16.85 -13.34 7.56
N VAL A 337 -15.98 -13.26 8.58
CA VAL A 337 -16.22 -12.55 9.84
C VAL A 337 -16.55 -11.08 9.60
N GLY A 338 -16.06 -10.53 8.48
CA GLY A 338 -16.46 -9.20 8.01
C GLY A 338 -17.96 -9.11 7.76
N LYS A 339 -18.59 -10.15 7.21
CA LYS A 339 -20.03 -10.17 6.93
C LYS A 339 -20.88 -10.16 8.19
N ASP A 340 -20.56 -10.99 9.18
CA ASP A 340 -21.33 -11.04 10.43
C ASP A 340 -21.21 -9.73 11.21
N LEU A 341 -19.99 -9.15 11.26
CA LEU A 341 -19.74 -7.85 11.88
C LEU A 341 -20.50 -6.71 11.18
N ARG A 342 -20.53 -6.72 9.84
CA ARG A 342 -21.29 -5.72 9.06
C ARG A 342 -22.79 -5.85 9.28
N ALA A 343 -23.30 -7.08 9.27
CA ALA A 343 -24.72 -7.34 9.48
C ALA A 343 -25.20 -6.88 10.86
N SER A 344 -24.40 -7.08 11.92
CA SER A 344 -24.75 -6.57 13.26
C SER A 344 -24.58 -5.06 13.40
N ALA A 345 -23.63 -4.46 12.69
CA ALA A 345 -23.41 -3.02 12.68
C ALA A 345 -24.46 -2.23 11.88
N ALA A 346 -25.04 -2.84 10.84
CA ALA A 346 -25.91 -2.14 9.89
C ALA A 346 -27.15 -1.47 10.53
N PRO A 347 -27.94 -2.11 11.40
CA PRO A 347 -29.07 -1.46 12.07
C PRO A 347 -28.63 -0.27 12.94
N ILE A 348 -27.54 -0.43 13.71
CA ILE A 348 -26.99 0.61 14.60
C ILE A 348 -26.52 1.80 13.77
N PHE A 349 -25.91 1.54 12.62
CA PHE A 349 -25.48 2.59 11.70
C PHE A 349 -26.67 3.32 11.08
N GLY A 350 -27.76 2.63 10.78
CA GLY A 350 -29.03 3.23 10.36
C GLY A 350 -29.56 4.25 11.36
N SER A 351 -29.69 3.86 12.64
CA SER A 351 -30.16 4.78 13.70
C SER A 351 -29.20 5.96 13.92
N LEU A 352 -27.89 5.74 13.80
CA LEU A 352 -26.90 6.83 13.86
C LEU A 352 -27.05 7.81 12.70
N CYS A 353 -27.23 7.31 11.47
CA CYS A 353 -27.44 8.15 10.30
C CYS A 353 -28.73 8.96 10.40
N LEU A 354 -29.83 8.36 10.90
CA LEU A 354 -31.07 9.08 11.18
C LEU A 354 -30.85 10.22 12.18
N LYS A 355 -30.10 9.97 13.26
CA LYS A 355 -29.75 11.01 14.24
C LYS A 355 -29.00 12.17 13.58
N TYR A 356 -27.98 11.87 12.76
CA TYR A 356 -27.22 12.92 12.07
C TYR A 356 -28.07 13.69 11.06
N LEU A 357 -28.95 13.02 10.32
CA LEU A 357 -29.85 13.71 9.40
C LEU A 357 -30.80 14.67 10.13
N LYS A 358 -31.33 14.27 11.29
CA LYS A 358 -32.16 15.16 12.13
C LYS A 358 -31.40 16.40 12.58
N GLU A 359 -30.16 16.23 13.03
CA GLU A 359 -29.27 17.34 13.39
C GLU A 359 -29.06 18.27 12.19
N ASP A 360 -28.78 17.72 11.01
CA ASP A 360 -28.52 18.51 9.80
C ASP A 360 -29.77 19.25 9.31
N VAL A 361 -30.95 18.62 9.34
CA VAL A 361 -32.23 19.27 8.99
C VAL A 361 -32.54 20.42 9.94
N ALA A 362 -32.27 20.26 11.23
CA ALA A 362 -32.48 21.31 12.23
C ALA A 362 -31.51 22.50 12.05
N ASN A 363 -30.26 22.23 11.64
CA ASN A 363 -29.21 23.25 11.54
C ASN A 363 -29.10 23.91 10.14
N HIS A 364 -29.71 23.31 9.12
CA HIS A 364 -29.63 23.78 7.74
C HIS A 364 -31.02 24.02 7.15
N PHE A 365 -31.48 23.16 6.26
CA PHE A 365 -32.75 23.27 5.57
C PHE A 365 -33.34 21.88 5.31
N PRO A 366 -34.67 21.71 5.24
CA PRO A 366 -35.30 20.41 5.06
C PRO A 366 -34.76 19.60 3.87
N SER A 367 -34.50 20.24 2.72
CA SER A 367 -33.97 19.57 1.52
C SER A 367 -32.49 19.11 1.61
N ILE A 368 -31.81 19.31 2.74
CA ILE A 368 -30.44 18.81 2.96
C ILE A 368 -30.36 17.28 2.85
N TYR A 369 -31.49 16.60 3.08
CA TYR A 369 -31.64 15.16 2.92
C TYR A 369 -31.17 14.65 1.54
N VAL A 370 -31.28 15.48 0.48
CA VAL A 370 -30.85 15.11 -0.88
C VAL A 370 -29.34 14.89 -0.92
N ILE A 371 -28.58 15.85 -0.39
CA ILE A 371 -27.11 15.82 -0.38
C ILE A 371 -26.63 14.80 0.67
N PHE A 372 -27.34 14.69 1.79
CA PHE A 372 -27.08 13.66 2.80
C PHE A 372 -27.21 12.26 2.19
N ALA A 373 -28.31 11.98 1.46
CA ALA A 373 -28.52 10.69 0.81
C ALA A 373 -27.42 10.39 -0.21
N GLU A 374 -27.02 11.35 -1.05
CA GLU A 374 -25.92 11.16 -2.00
C GLU A 374 -24.61 10.83 -1.29
N THR A 375 -24.35 11.49 -0.15
CA THR A 375 -23.18 11.23 0.67
C THR A 375 -23.22 9.83 1.30
N LEU A 376 -24.39 9.41 1.80
CA LEU A 376 -24.59 8.07 2.36
C LEU A 376 -24.48 6.96 1.29
N ASP A 377 -24.96 7.20 0.07
CA ASP A 377 -24.78 6.24 -1.03
C ASP A 377 -23.30 6.10 -1.42
N ALA A 378 -22.52 7.19 -1.34
CA ALA A 378 -21.08 7.13 -1.51
C ALA A 378 -20.41 6.29 -0.40
N ILE A 379 -20.88 6.39 0.86
CA ILE A 379 -20.40 5.54 1.96
C ILE A 379 -20.68 4.06 1.68
N PHE A 380 -21.87 3.71 1.20
CA PHE A 380 -22.18 2.32 0.84
C PHE A 380 -21.20 1.76 -0.20
N LYS A 381 -20.88 2.54 -1.24
CA LYS A 381 -19.92 2.15 -2.28
C LYS A 381 -18.49 2.07 -1.74
N GLN A 382 -18.09 3.04 -0.93
CA GLN A 382 -16.74 3.12 -0.39
C GLN A 382 -16.44 1.95 0.55
N PHE A 383 -17.34 1.62 1.48
CA PHE A 383 -17.16 0.49 2.39
C PHE A 383 -17.62 -0.86 1.81
N SER A 384 -17.99 -0.90 0.52
CA SER A 384 -18.52 -2.11 -0.13
C SER A 384 -19.65 -2.79 0.67
N ILE A 385 -20.55 -1.97 1.24
CA ILE A 385 -21.66 -2.44 2.07
C ILE A 385 -22.58 -3.30 1.21
N SER A 386 -22.88 -4.52 1.69
CA SER A 386 -23.70 -5.47 0.96
C SER A 386 -25.12 -4.92 0.77
N PHE A 387 -25.85 -5.46 -0.21
CA PHE A 387 -27.20 -5.00 -0.49
C PHE A 387 -28.14 -5.17 0.72
N ASN A 388 -28.10 -6.32 1.38
CA ASN A 388 -28.88 -6.59 2.59
C ASN A 388 -28.53 -5.61 3.72
N ASP A 389 -27.24 -5.36 3.94
CA ASP A 389 -26.79 -4.42 4.96
C ASP A 389 -27.24 -2.99 4.62
N LYS A 390 -27.18 -2.59 3.34
CA LYS A 390 -27.70 -1.31 2.87
C LYS A 390 -29.19 -1.18 3.16
N LEU A 391 -30.00 -2.20 2.88
CA LEU A 391 -31.43 -2.20 3.20
C LEU A 391 -31.68 -2.10 4.72
N ALA A 392 -30.89 -2.79 5.53
CA ALA A 392 -30.96 -2.69 6.98
C ALA A 392 -30.61 -1.29 7.50
N VAL A 393 -29.58 -0.63 6.94
CA VAL A 393 -29.23 0.76 7.28
C VAL A 393 -30.38 1.71 6.93
N ILE A 394 -30.92 1.64 5.71
CA ILE A 394 -31.98 2.58 5.31
C ILE A 394 -33.30 2.31 6.05
N LYS A 395 -33.56 1.07 6.48
CA LYS A 395 -34.70 0.75 7.36
C LYS A 395 -34.67 1.56 8.66
N GLY A 396 -33.48 1.82 9.22
CA GLY A 396 -33.32 2.64 10.42
C GLY A 396 -33.85 4.07 10.28
N PHE A 397 -33.98 4.62 9.06
CA PHE A 397 -34.57 5.94 8.85
C PHE A 397 -36.09 5.98 9.03
N LEU A 398 -36.75 4.82 9.07
CA LEU A 398 -38.19 4.69 9.26
C LEU A 398 -38.58 4.51 10.74
N GLU A 399 -37.61 4.55 11.67
CA GLU A 399 -37.86 4.41 13.11
C GLU A 399 -38.70 5.57 13.68
N ASP A 400 -38.53 6.78 13.13
CA ASP A 400 -39.30 7.96 13.53
C ASP A 400 -40.36 8.30 12.48
N LYS A 401 -41.62 7.99 12.81
CA LYS A 401 -42.77 8.17 11.93
C LYS A 401 -43.11 9.62 11.62
N ASP A 402 -42.66 10.55 12.46
CA ASP A 402 -42.96 11.97 12.30
C ASP A 402 -41.88 12.69 11.48
N PHE A 403 -40.76 12.03 11.18
CA PHE A 403 -39.63 12.63 10.48
C PHE A 403 -39.65 12.35 8.97
N ILE A 404 -40.37 13.20 8.23
CA ILE A 404 -40.60 13.11 6.77
C ILE A 404 -39.29 12.91 5.99
N GLN A 405 -38.23 13.65 6.31
CA GLN A 405 -36.96 13.59 5.57
C GLN A 405 -36.32 12.20 5.65
N GLY A 406 -36.58 11.43 6.71
CA GLY A 406 -36.15 10.03 6.80
C GLY A 406 -36.75 9.18 5.68
N TYR A 407 -38.06 9.29 5.47
CA TYR A 407 -38.76 8.61 4.37
C TYR A 407 -38.24 9.02 3.00
N LEU A 408 -37.97 10.33 2.80
CA LEU A 408 -37.43 10.83 1.52
C LEU A 408 -36.01 10.31 1.23
N VAL A 409 -35.17 10.13 2.25
CA VAL A 409 -33.86 9.46 2.10
C VAL A 409 -34.05 8.01 1.68
N VAL A 410 -34.97 7.27 2.31
CA VAL A 410 -35.25 5.88 1.92
C VAL A 410 -35.67 5.79 0.46
N MET A 411 -36.58 6.65 0.00
CA MET A 411 -37.00 6.68 -1.42
C MET A 411 -35.85 6.94 -2.39
N LYS A 412 -34.90 7.80 -2.01
CA LYS A 412 -33.75 8.14 -2.86
C LYS A 412 -32.69 7.04 -2.88
N LEU A 413 -32.60 6.23 -1.82
CA LEU A 413 -31.57 5.20 -1.67
C LEU A 413 -32.05 3.77 -1.95
N ILE A 414 -33.37 3.55 -1.99
CA ILE A 414 -33.93 2.23 -2.25
C ILE A 414 -33.52 1.80 -3.68
N PRO A 415 -32.94 0.62 -3.84
CA PRO A 415 -32.44 0.16 -5.13
C PRO A 415 -33.57 -0.25 -6.08
N ASN A 416 -33.44 0.13 -7.36
CA ASN A 416 -34.42 -0.21 -8.39
C ASN A 416 -34.52 -1.71 -8.65
N TYR A 417 -33.42 -2.45 -8.51
CA TYR A 417 -33.35 -3.90 -8.72
C TYR A 417 -32.85 -4.62 -7.47
N SER A 418 -33.32 -5.84 -7.28
CA SER A 418 -32.94 -6.79 -6.22
C SER A 418 -32.84 -8.18 -6.85
N TYR A 419 -31.85 -8.96 -6.44
CA TYR A 419 -31.47 -10.20 -7.12
C TYR A 419 -31.77 -11.47 -6.29
N GLY A 420 -32.19 -11.31 -5.03
CA GLY A 420 -32.53 -12.43 -4.13
C GLY A 420 -33.88 -12.27 -3.41
N ASP A 421 -34.41 -13.39 -2.90
CA ASP A 421 -35.70 -13.42 -2.20
C ASP A 421 -35.68 -12.63 -0.89
N GLU A 422 -34.60 -12.74 -0.09
CA GLU A 422 -34.43 -11.96 1.14
C GLU A 422 -34.33 -10.46 0.86
N GLU A 423 -33.59 -10.09 -0.20
CA GLU A 423 -33.47 -8.71 -0.67
C GLU A 423 -34.83 -8.15 -1.11
N ASN A 424 -35.59 -8.95 -1.86
CA ASN A 424 -36.94 -8.61 -2.29
C ASN A 424 -37.88 -8.44 -1.10
N ALA A 425 -37.80 -9.32 -0.10
CA ALA A 425 -38.63 -9.24 1.10
C ALA A 425 -38.38 -7.93 1.88
N LEU A 426 -37.11 -7.61 2.16
CA LEU A 426 -36.75 -6.36 2.86
C LEU A 426 -37.12 -5.13 2.04
N LYS A 427 -36.89 -5.15 0.72
CA LYS A 427 -37.28 -4.05 -0.16
C LYS A 427 -38.80 -3.84 -0.17
N ASN A 428 -39.57 -4.92 -0.24
CA ASN A 428 -41.03 -4.86 -0.22
C ASN A 428 -41.55 -4.34 1.12
N GLU A 429 -40.95 -4.76 2.24
CA GLU A 429 -41.26 -4.21 3.57
C GLU A 429 -41.06 -2.69 3.61
N LEU A 430 -39.96 -2.18 3.07
CA LEU A 430 -39.70 -0.74 2.98
C LEU A 430 -40.72 -0.02 2.08
N LEU A 431 -41.04 -0.60 0.92
CA LEU A 431 -42.02 -0.04 -0.01
C LEU A 431 -43.43 -0.01 0.58
N GLU A 432 -43.82 -1.04 1.32
CA GLU A 432 -45.07 -1.10 2.06
C GLU A 432 -45.12 0.02 3.11
N ALA A 433 -44.08 0.15 3.93
CA ALA A 433 -43.99 1.22 4.94
C ALA A 433 -44.11 2.63 4.34
N LEU A 434 -43.58 2.86 3.13
CA LEU A 434 -43.72 4.12 2.39
C LEU A 434 -45.15 4.30 1.84
N SER A 435 -45.77 3.24 1.30
CA SER A 435 -47.08 3.29 0.65
C SER A 435 -48.26 3.48 1.60
N PHE A 436 -48.11 3.10 2.87
CA PHE A 436 -49.13 3.23 3.91
C PHE A 436 -48.86 4.40 4.86
N HIS A 437 -47.94 5.30 4.51
CA HIS A 437 -47.60 6.43 5.37
C HIS A 437 -48.79 7.40 5.51
N PRO A 438 -49.11 7.90 6.72
CA PRO A 438 -50.29 8.74 6.94
C PRO A 438 -50.18 10.17 6.37
N LEU A 439 -48.96 10.66 6.12
CA LEU A 439 -48.74 12.01 5.60
C LEU A 439 -48.78 12.04 4.06
N GLU A 440 -49.60 12.95 3.52
CA GLU A 440 -49.78 13.14 2.07
C GLU A 440 -48.48 13.44 1.32
N GLU A 441 -47.58 14.24 1.91
CA GLU A 441 -46.28 14.58 1.31
C GLU A 441 -45.47 13.33 0.97
N VAL A 442 -45.38 12.39 1.92
CA VAL A 442 -44.66 11.11 1.71
C VAL A 442 -45.34 10.29 0.62
N LEU A 443 -46.67 10.20 0.63
CA LEU A 443 -47.41 9.47 -0.41
C LEU A 443 -47.20 10.07 -1.81
N MET A 444 -47.21 11.40 -1.93
CA MET A 444 -46.94 12.07 -3.20
C MET A 444 -45.56 11.71 -3.76
N HIS A 445 -44.53 11.77 -2.93
CA HIS A 445 -43.17 11.39 -3.34
C HIS A 445 -43.05 9.91 -3.69
N TYR A 446 -43.74 9.02 -2.95
CA TYR A 446 -43.78 7.60 -3.25
C TYR A 446 -44.39 7.30 -4.63
N TRP A 447 -45.52 7.94 -4.97
CA TRP A 447 -46.17 7.73 -6.27
C TRP A 447 -45.37 8.31 -7.44
N LEU A 448 -44.61 9.39 -7.22
CA LEU A 448 -43.66 9.90 -8.20
C LEU A 448 -42.53 8.89 -8.46
N LEU A 449 -41.93 8.33 -7.39
CA LEU A 449 -40.90 7.29 -7.51
C LEU A 449 -41.39 6.05 -8.28
N ARG A 450 -42.65 5.65 -8.09
CA ARG A 450 -43.28 4.51 -8.79
C ARG A 450 -43.58 4.77 -10.26
N ARG A 451 -43.63 6.04 -10.69
CA ARG A 451 -43.90 6.41 -12.08
C ARG A 451 -42.64 6.39 -12.95
N ASP A 452 -41.50 6.66 -12.34
CA ASP A 452 -40.19 6.75 -13.02
C ASP A 452 -39.45 5.39 -13.10
N ASN A 453 -39.96 4.36 -12.41
CA ASN A 453 -39.49 2.97 -12.44
C ASN A 453 -40.51 2.08 -13.17
#